data_AF-F8F0U3-F1
#
_entry.id   AF-F8F0U3-F1
#
_cell.length_a   1.000
_cell.length_b   1.000
_cell.length_c   1.000
_cell.angle_alpha   90.00
_cell.angle_beta   90.00
_cell.angle_gamma   90.00
#
_symmetry.space_group_name_H-M   'P 1'
#
loop_
_entity.id
_entity.type
_entity.pdbx_description
1 polymer ?
#
loop_
_entity_poly.entity_id
_entity_poly.type
_entity_poly.pdbx_seq_one_letter_code
_entity_poly.pdbx_strand_id
1 'polypeptide(L)'
;MKDALQFQNDLAEALEQRKLWLDRNLLPKLKDEFSIFKASFGSLYQLLLRKGLVQEDPYKNDIKIGELQVPSESPFTESERIEQMSIRLSNFDSQIDFLVTFYQFSVEFLNMERLKRVAGIVKYINWLQFSVNSQYINTRSLAEIVNLAKGGNDQLGTGLIVDSLQRLESSSKNILKILKDITDFHRQNYKLEARLRFFDTLPLDRNSVFIKKEETMQLIKRKFAETMSDRPFYPELFEELLKENYSAEGVSLKNDILKQLAIPEDNKEKKKTDISSRPMLIEALRGLNGLSFILTDTLSKLDENKLILDSEQNGFWQKVRQIILKMLNKDSEEVFYEIEYLDPVLGTTQSEKLNFRQFKMDLIRKARSLASLSSRNSAFMTKLENASEDQLFSILSKNIEELQKIHRTLTALDEFFKSEVSKENREKIRGIKPELSSIKNTIVKANQKRHEYIAQKEEQEQLKKLGIQDSQ
;
A
#
# COMPACT_ATOMS: atom_id res chain seq x y z
N MET A 1 -1.70 43.38 26.60
CA MET A 1 -0.80 43.38 25.42
C MET A 1 0.33 42.37 25.57
N LYS A 2 1.05 42.33 26.70
CA LYS A 2 2.16 41.37 26.93
C LYS A 2 1.75 39.89 26.76
N ASP A 3 0.63 39.48 27.35
CA ASP A 3 0.16 38.08 27.28
C ASP A 3 -0.35 37.67 25.89
N ALA A 4 -0.90 38.62 25.13
CA ALA A 4 -1.35 38.37 23.76
C ALA A 4 -0.15 38.18 22.81
N LEU A 5 0.88 39.03 22.96
CA LEU A 5 2.12 38.91 22.21
C LEU A 5 2.87 37.62 22.56
N GLN A 6 2.90 37.24 23.85
CA GLN A 6 3.51 35.98 24.28
C GLN A 6 2.81 34.78 23.63
N PHE A 7 1.48 34.71 23.71
CA PHE A 7 0.73 33.62 23.08
C PHE A 7 0.97 33.52 21.57
N GLN A 8 1.07 34.64 20.86
CA GLN A 8 1.36 34.64 19.43
C GLN A 8 2.74 34.06 19.12
N ASN A 9 3.75 34.41 19.91
CA ASN A 9 5.11 33.89 19.75
C ASN A 9 5.13 32.37 20.01
N ASP A 10 4.52 31.93 21.11
CA ASP A 10 4.42 30.51 21.48
C ASP A 10 3.67 29.71 20.39
N LEU A 11 2.59 30.28 19.85
CA LEU A 11 1.80 29.68 18.77
C LEU A 11 2.62 29.60 17.46
N ALA A 12 3.36 30.64 17.11
CA ALA A 12 4.20 30.67 15.92
C ALA A 12 5.31 29.61 16.00
N GLU A 13 5.98 29.52 17.15
CA GLU A 13 7.00 28.50 17.39
C GLU A 13 6.41 27.08 17.34
N ALA A 14 5.30 26.84 18.04
CA ALA A 14 4.61 25.54 18.02
C ALA A 14 4.18 25.13 16.61
N LEU A 15 3.68 26.07 15.80
CA LEU A 15 3.30 25.81 14.42
C LEU A 15 4.51 25.48 13.54
N GLU A 16 5.61 26.21 13.64
CA GLU A 16 6.80 25.90 12.84
C GLU A 16 7.36 24.52 13.17
N GLN A 17 7.44 24.18 14.47
CA GLN A 17 7.84 22.84 14.91
C GLN A 17 6.86 21.78 14.40
N ARG A 18 5.55 22.02 14.51
CA ARG A 18 4.52 21.09 14.04
C ARG A 18 4.60 20.88 12.53
N LYS A 19 4.83 21.93 11.74
CA LYS A 19 5.02 21.86 10.28
C LYS A 19 6.15 20.89 9.92
N LEU A 20 7.34 21.10 10.51
CA LEU A 20 8.49 20.22 10.29
C LEU A 20 8.20 18.77 10.68
N TRP A 21 7.48 18.57 11.79
CA TRP A 21 7.09 17.23 12.23
C TRP A 21 6.11 16.57 11.26
N LEU A 22 5.10 17.30 10.76
CA LEU A 22 4.13 16.80 9.78
C LEU A 22 4.82 16.35 8.48
N ASP A 23 5.72 17.20 7.94
CA ASP A 23 6.50 16.90 6.73
C ASP A 23 7.39 15.67 6.90
N ARG A 24 8.02 15.51 8.07
CA ARG A 24 8.94 14.39 8.32
C ARG A 24 8.24 13.09 8.69
N ASN A 25 7.09 13.14 9.38
CA ASN A 25 6.52 11.96 10.03
C ASN A 25 5.16 11.54 9.47
N LEU A 26 4.24 12.47 9.22
CA LEU A 26 2.88 12.12 8.79
C LEU A 26 2.72 12.11 7.27
N LEU A 27 3.34 13.02 6.56
CA LEU A 27 3.18 13.14 5.11
C LEU A 27 3.78 11.97 4.30
N PRO A 28 4.94 11.39 4.68
CA PRO A 28 5.42 10.16 4.07
C PRO A 28 4.43 9.01 4.29
N LYS A 29 3.88 8.88 5.50
CA LYS A 29 2.85 7.87 5.82
C LYS A 29 1.58 8.10 5.01
N LEU A 30 1.17 9.34 4.82
CA LEU A 30 0.02 9.68 3.97
C LEU A 30 0.23 9.18 2.54
N LYS A 31 1.42 9.38 1.98
CA LYS A 31 1.77 8.90 0.64
C LYS A 31 1.76 7.37 0.55
N ASP A 32 2.28 6.69 1.56
CA ASP A 32 2.27 5.23 1.63
C ASP A 32 0.83 4.69 1.70
N GLU A 33 -0.02 5.30 2.54
CA GLU A 33 -1.43 4.92 2.64
C GLU A 33 -2.19 5.14 1.33
N PHE A 34 -1.94 6.24 0.61
CA PHE A 34 -2.52 6.44 -0.73
C PHE A 34 -2.00 5.42 -1.76
N SER A 35 -0.75 4.97 -1.64
CA SER A 35 -0.21 3.92 -2.51
C SER A 35 -0.91 2.58 -2.26
N ILE A 36 -1.18 2.24 -1.00
CA ILE A 36 -1.97 1.06 -0.60
C ILE A 36 -3.41 1.19 -1.09
N PHE A 37 -4.02 2.35 -0.90
CA PHE A 37 -5.39 2.65 -1.33
C PHE A 37 -5.53 2.47 -2.84
N LYS A 38 -4.62 3.07 -3.62
CA LYS A 38 -4.56 2.93 -5.09
C LYS A 38 -4.41 1.47 -5.53
N ALA A 39 -3.45 0.74 -4.96
CA ALA A 39 -3.21 -0.65 -5.35
C ALA A 39 -4.41 -1.55 -5.04
N SER A 40 -5.08 -1.30 -3.91
CA SER A 40 -6.25 -2.08 -3.47
C SER A 40 -7.48 -1.75 -4.31
N PHE A 41 -7.71 -0.47 -4.63
CA PHE A 41 -8.75 -0.06 -5.56
C PHE A 41 -8.51 -0.62 -6.97
N GLY A 42 -7.29 -0.48 -7.50
CA GLY A 42 -6.92 -1.01 -8.82
C GLY A 42 -7.12 -2.53 -8.91
N SER A 43 -6.78 -3.27 -7.85
CA SER A 43 -7.01 -4.73 -7.80
C SER A 43 -8.51 -5.08 -7.86
N LEU A 44 -9.34 -4.35 -7.10
CA LEU A 44 -10.79 -4.51 -7.14
C LEU A 44 -11.35 -4.15 -8.53
N TYR A 45 -10.96 -3.00 -9.07
CA TYR A 45 -11.45 -2.50 -10.34
C TYR A 45 -11.10 -3.43 -11.51
N GLN A 46 -9.85 -3.92 -11.58
CA GLN A 46 -9.40 -4.87 -12.59
C GLN A 46 -10.14 -6.21 -12.50
N LEU A 47 -10.47 -6.67 -11.28
CA LEU A 47 -11.29 -7.86 -11.11
C LEU A 47 -12.70 -7.66 -11.70
N LEU A 48 -13.31 -6.51 -11.44
CA LEU A 48 -14.65 -6.18 -11.95
C LEU A 48 -14.67 -6.10 -13.49
N LEU A 49 -13.63 -5.49 -14.09
CA LEU A 49 -13.44 -5.46 -15.54
C LEU A 49 -13.31 -6.87 -16.12
N ARG A 50 -12.44 -7.70 -15.55
CA ARG A 50 -12.23 -9.08 -16.01
C ARG A 50 -13.49 -9.94 -15.91
N LYS A 51 -14.35 -9.67 -14.93
CA LYS A 51 -15.66 -10.34 -14.78
C LYS A 51 -16.76 -9.73 -15.66
N GLY A 52 -16.47 -8.68 -16.43
CA GLY A 52 -17.44 -8.01 -17.29
C GLY A 52 -18.56 -7.29 -16.52
N LEU A 53 -18.34 -6.99 -15.24
CA LEU A 53 -19.33 -6.32 -14.37
C LEU A 53 -19.27 -4.81 -14.48
N VAL A 54 -18.16 -4.30 -15.02
CA VAL A 54 -17.96 -2.92 -15.48
C VAL A 54 -17.21 -2.97 -16.80
N GLN A 55 -17.28 -1.90 -17.57
CA GLN A 55 -16.67 -1.78 -18.89
C GLN A 55 -15.48 -0.81 -18.86
N GLU A 56 -14.57 -0.96 -19.82
CA GLU A 56 -13.52 0.04 -20.02
C GLU A 56 -14.15 1.35 -20.52
N ASP A 57 -13.65 2.47 -19.99
CA ASP A 57 -14.08 3.79 -20.45
C ASP A 57 -13.36 4.14 -21.76
N PRO A 58 -14.08 4.27 -22.88
CA PRO A 58 -13.49 4.54 -24.18
C PRO A 58 -12.77 5.89 -24.25
N TYR A 59 -13.09 6.83 -23.34
CA TYR A 59 -12.52 8.18 -23.33
C TYR A 59 -11.39 8.34 -22.30
N LYS A 60 -10.99 7.28 -21.59
CA LYS A 60 -9.98 7.35 -20.52
C LYS A 60 -8.69 8.06 -20.95
N ASN A 61 -8.22 7.79 -22.17
CA ASN A 61 -6.96 8.34 -22.69
C ASN A 61 -7.05 9.81 -23.11
N ASP A 62 -8.25 10.34 -23.33
CA ASP A 62 -8.48 11.73 -23.74
C ASP A 62 -8.60 12.69 -22.55
N ILE A 63 -8.72 12.15 -21.33
CA ILE A 63 -8.90 12.94 -20.11
C ILE A 63 -7.56 13.49 -19.64
N LYS A 64 -7.37 14.81 -19.75
CA LYS A 64 -6.23 15.52 -19.19
C LYS A 64 -6.56 16.02 -17.78
N ILE A 65 -5.90 15.44 -16.78
CA ILE A 65 -6.05 15.85 -15.38
C ILE A 65 -4.96 16.87 -15.06
N GLY A 66 -5.34 18.13 -14.88
CA GLY A 66 -4.43 19.20 -14.45
C GLY A 66 -4.44 19.47 -12.94
N GLU A 67 -5.54 19.12 -12.27
CA GLU A 67 -5.72 19.28 -10.83
C GLU A 67 -6.71 18.21 -10.35
N LEU A 68 -6.61 17.81 -9.07
CA LEU A 68 -7.46 16.78 -8.50
C LEU A 68 -8.94 17.21 -8.47
N GLN A 69 -9.82 16.31 -8.91
CA GLN A 69 -11.26 16.52 -8.95
C GLN A 69 -12.00 15.28 -8.46
N VAL A 70 -13.02 15.49 -7.63
CA VAL A 70 -13.92 14.40 -7.22
C VAL A 70 -14.82 14.05 -8.40
N PRO A 71 -14.92 12.77 -8.81
CA PRO A 71 -15.81 12.38 -9.89
C PRO A 71 -17.29 12.65 -9.57
N SER A 72 -18.16 12.54 -10.58
CA SER A 72 -19.59 12.86 -10.44
C SER A 72 -20.32 11.96 -9.43
N GLU A 73 -21.14 12.59 -8.59
CA GLU A 73 -22.07 11.93 -7.66
C GLU A 73 -23.54 12.11 -8.08
N SER A 74 -23.79 12.63 -9.30
CA SER A 74 -25.15 12.87 -9.79
C SER A 74 -26.00 11.60 -9.78
N PRO A 75 -27.32 11.69 -9.53
CA PRO A 75 -28.19 10.53 -9.61
C PRO A 75 -28.20 9.95 -11.03
N PHE A 76 -28.41 8.64 -11.14
CA PHE A 76 -28.61 7.92 -12.40
C PHE A 76 -29.69 6.85 -12.25
N THR A 77 -30.26 6.40 -13.37
CA THR A 77 -31.28 5.35 -13.36
C THR A 77 -30.66 3.95 -13.23
N GLU A 78 -31.45 2.98 -12.78
CA GLU A 78 -30.98 1.60 -12.63
C GLU A 78 -30.50 0.98 -13.97
N SER A 79 -31.14 1.34 -15.08
CA SER A 79 -30.74 0.91 -16.43
C SER A 79 -29.37 1.43 -16.86
N GLU A 80 -28.98 2.61 -16.39
CA GLU A 80 -27.71 3.26 -16.71
C GLU A 80 -26.59 2.90 -15.72
N ARG A 81 -26.91 2.15 -14.64
CA ARG A 81 -25.98 1.92 -13.52
C ARG A 81 -24.62 1.39 -13.98
N ILE A 82 -24.59 0.37 -14.83
CA ILE A 82 -23.32 -0.25 -15.25
C ILE A 82 -22.49 0.76 -16.05
N GLU A 83 -23.09 1.46 -17.00
CA GLU A 83 -22.42 2.47 -17.82
C GLU A 83 -21.87 3.61 -16.95
N GLN A 84 -22.71 4.19 -16.10
CA GLN A 84 -22.32 5.29 -15.22
C GLN A 84 -21.24 4.87 -14.22
N MET A 85 -21.36 3.68 -13.62
CA MET A 85 -20.33 3.18 -12.71
C MET A 85 -19.02 2.85 -13.43
N SER A 86 -19.07 2.38 -14.68
CA SER A 86 -17.86 2.10 -15.46
C SER A 86 -17.03 3.37 -15.67
N ILE A 87 -17.69 4.45 -16.11
CA ILE A 87 -17.06 5.77 -16.29
C ILE A 87 -16.59 6.34 -14.95
N ARG A 88 -17.43 6.29 -13.91
CA ARG A 88 -17.12 6.83 -12.58
C ARG A 88 -15.92 6.15 -11.94
N LEU A 89 -15.82 4.82 -12.03
CA LEU A 89 -14.71 4.06 -11.47
C LEU A 89 -13.43 4.27 -12.27
N SER A 90 -13.51 4.38 -13.60
CA SER A 90 -12.37 4.75 -14.45
C SER A 90 -11.84 6.15 -14.10
N ASN A 91 -12.73 7.13 -13.94
CA ASN A 91 -12.37 8.47 -13.51
C ASN A 91 -11.76 8.46 -12.11
N PHE A 92 -12.35 7.71 -11.18
CA PHE A 92 -11.83 7.59 -9.82
C PHE A 92 -10.43 6.97 -9.78
N ASP A 93 -10.20 5.89 -10.54
CA ASP A 93 -8.88 5.26 -10.73
C ASP A 93 -7.84 6.30 -11.19
N SER A 94 -8.19 7.07 -12.23
CA SER A 94 -7.32 8.07 -12.84
C SER A 94 -7.01 9.24 -11.89
N GLN A 95 -7.97 9.66 -11.07
CA GLN A 95 -7.75 10.72 -10.06
C GLN A 95 -6.84 10.24 -8.93
N ILE A 96 -6.97 8.99 -8.47
CA ILE A 96 -6.07 8.42 -7.46
C ILE A 96 -4.66 8.25 -8.04
N ASP A 97 -4.54 7.78 -9.28
CA ASP A 97 -3.27 7.67 -9.98
C ASP A 97 -2.56 9.03 -10.09
N PHE A 98 -3.32 10.06 -10.50
CA PHE A 98 -2.81 11.42 -10.59
C PHE A 98 -2.32 11.94 -9.23
N LEU A 99 -3.11 11.73 -8.17
CA LEU A 99 -2.73 12.10 -6.80
C LEU A 99 -1.42 11.45 -6.39
N VAL A 100 -1.29 10.12 -6.51
CA VAL A 100 -0.09 9.41 -6.05
C VAL A 100 1.16 9.80 -6.85
N THR A 101 0.99 10.09 -8.13
CA THR A 101 2.10 10.31 -9.07
C THR A 101 2.56 11.77 -9.12
N PHE A 102 1.63 12.73 -9.10
CA PHE A 102 1.94 14.14 -9.37
C PHE A 102 1.77 15.08 -8.17
N TYR A 103 0.99 14.72 -7.14
CA TYR A 103 0.90 15.57 -5.95
C TYR A 103 2.20 15.50 -5.12
N GLN A 104 2.61 16.66 -4.61
CA GLN A 104 3.62 16.73 -3.57
C GLN A 104 2.96 16.55 -2.20
N PHE A 105 3.53 15.67 -1.38
CA PHE A 105 3.09 15.44 -0.01
C PHE A 105 3.93 16.32 0.93
N SER A 106 3.68 17.62 0.88
CA SER A 106 4.24 18.62 1.78
C SER A 106 3.14 19.48 2.38
N VAL A 107 3.36 20.01 3.58
CA VAL A 107 2.39 20.92 4.24
C VAL A 107 2.15 22.16 3.38
N GLU A 108 3.19 22.66 2.71
CA GLU A 108 3.07 23.84 1.84
C GLU A 108 2.22 23.58 0.60
N PHE A 109 2.38 22.41 -0.03
CA PHE A 109 1.63 22.07 -1.23
C PHE A 109 0.18 21.69 -0.93
N LEU A 110 -0.07 20.94 0.15
CA LEU A 110 -1.39 20.46 0.58
C LEU A 110 -2.15 21.52 1.39
N ASN A 111 -2.45 22.65 0.76
CA ASN A 111 -3.28 23.69 1.37
C ASN A 111 -4.73 23.23 1.63
N MET A 112 -5.52 24.05 2.33
CA MET A 112 -6.91 23.74 2.70
C MET A 112 -7.81 23.34 1.52
N GLU A 113 -7.62 23.96 0.34
CA GLU A 113 -8.41 23.65 -0.85
C GLU A 113 -8.06 22.25 -1.38
N ARG A 114 -6.77 21.94 -1.48
CA ARG A 114 -6.30 20.62 -1.92
C ARG A 114 -6.63 19.54 -0.90
N LEU A 115 -6.51 19.82 0.40
CA LEU A 115 -6.95 18.89 1.45
C LEU A 115 -8.44 18.55 1.32
N LYS A 116 -9.29 19.54 0.99
CA LYS A 116 -10.72 19.30 0.74
C LYS A 116 -10.94 18.39 -0.47
N ARG A 117 -10.22 18.61 -1.57
CA ARG A 117 -10.29 17.77 -2.79
C ARG A 117 -9.82 16.34 -2.50
N VAL A 118 -8.68 16.21 -1.81
CA VAL A 118 -8.10 14.92 -1.39
C VAL A 118 -9.05 14.16 -0.46
N ALA A 119 -9.62 14.82 0.54
CA ALA A 119 -10.62 14.23 1.42
C ALA A 119 -11.90 13.84 0.64
N GLY A 120 -12.28 14.61 -0.37
CA GLY A 120 -13.39 14.31 -1.27
C GLY A 120 -13.17 13.01 -2.05
N ILE A 121 -11.97 12.81 -2.61
CA ILE A 121 -11.60 11.54 -3.27
C ILE A 121 -11.71 10.36 -2.31
N VAL A 122 -11.16 10.47 -1.11
CA VAL A 122 -11.19 9.37 -0.13
C VAL A 122 -12.63 9.03 0.29
N LYS A 123 -13.51 10.02 0.33
CA LYS A 123 -14.93 9.88 0.72
C LYS A 123 -15.87 9.57 -0.43
N TYR A 124 -15.40 9.63 -1.68
CA TYR A 124 -16.21 9.41 -2.89
C TYR A 124 -16.94 8.06 -2.88
N ILE A 125 -16.28 7.04 -2.32
CA ILE A 125 -16.92 5.79 -1.90
C ILE A 125 -16.75 5.69 -0.38
N ASN A 126 -17.84 5.40 0.31
CA ASN A 126 -17.80 5.20 1.76
C ASN A 126 -17.30 3.79 2.09
N TRP A 127 -15.98 3.61 2.07
CA TRP A 127 -15.33 2.34 2.40
C TRP A 127 -15.50 1.93 3.86
N LEU A 128 -15.68 2.89 4.78
CA LEU A 128 -15.90 2.64 6.21
C LEU A 128 -17.26 1.98 6.49
N GLN A 129 -18.24 2.22 5.62
CA GLN A 129 -19.59 1.67 5.72
C GLN A 129 -20.05 1.18 4.34
N PHE A 130 -19.23 0.32 3.73
CA PHE A 130 -19.48 -0.18 2.39
C PHE A 130 -20.67 -1.17 2.38
N SER A 131 -21.80 -0.73 1.83
CA SER A 131 -23.07 -1.49 1.88
C SER A 131 -24.02 -1.13 0.75
N VAL A 132 -24.84 -2.09 0.34
CA VAL A 132 -25.97 -1.90 -0.59
C VAL A 132 -27.09 -1.03 -0.01
N ASN A 133 -27.11 -0.84 1.32
CA ASN A 133 -28.06 0.04 1.98
C ASN A 133 -27.53 1.47 2.16
N SER A 134 -26.40 1.81 1.55
CA SER A 134 -25.81 3.14 1.65
C SER A 134 -26.73 4.20 1.04
N GLN A 135 -26.79 5.38 1.69
CA GLN A 135 -27.47 6.56 1.15
C GLN A 135 -26.69 7.20 0.00
N TYR A 136 -25.40 6.86 -0.15
CA TYR A 136 -24.55 7.36 -1.23
C TYR A 136 -24.68 6.46 -2.46
N ILE A 137 -25.19 7.02 -3.57
CA ILE A 137 -25.50 6.28 -4.79
C ILE A 137 -24.30 5.47 -5.30
N ASN A 138 -23.12 6.07 -5.36
CA ASN A 138 -21.90 5.40 -5.85
C ASN A 138 -21.47 4.24 -4.94
N THR A 139 -21.61 4.39 -3.62
CA THR A 139 -21.27 3.32 -2.66
C THR A 139 -22.25 2.16 -2.79
N ARG A 140 -23.55 2.46 -2.83
CA ARG A 140 -24.60 1.45 -2.99
C ARG A 140 -24.43 0.69 -4.30
N SER A 141 -24.31 1.39 -5.42
CA SER A 141 -24.20 0.78 -6.74
C SER A 141 -22.91 -0.04 -6.89
N LEU A 142 -21.79 0.44 -6.34
CA LEU A 142 -20.57 -0.37 -6.31
C LEU A 142 -20.74 -1.61 -5.43
N ALA A 143 -21.40 -1.51 -4.27
CA ALA A 143 -21.66 -2.65 -3.40
C ALA A 143 -22.54 -3.72 -4.07
N GLU A 144 -23.53 -3.32 -4.85
CA GLU A 144 -24.35 -4.23 -5.65
C GLU A 144 -23.51 -4.96 -6.70
N ILE A 145 -22.69 -4.23 -7.46
CA ILE A 145 -21.76 -4.80 -8.45
C ILE A 145 -20.78 -5.77 -7.80
N VAL A 146 -20.22 -5.41 -6.65
CA VAL A 146 -19.28 -6.25 -5.90
C VAL A 146 -19.96 -7.51 -5.35
N ASN A 147 -21.23 -7.43 -4.94
CA ASN A 147 -21.98 -8.62 -4.51
C ASN A 147 -22.22 -9.59 -5.66
N LEU A 148 -22.49 -9.09 -6.88
CA LEU A 148 -22.55 -9.94 -8.08
C LEU A 148 -21.20 -10.63 -8.34
N ALA A 149 -20.08 -9.91 -8.14
CA ALA A 149 -18.73 -10.44 -8.33
C ALA A 149 -18.36 -11.58 -7.36
N LYS A 150 -18.98 -11.60 -6.17
CA LYS A 150 -18.85 -12.68 -5.17
C LYS A 150 -19.69 -13.91 -5.50
N GLY A 151 -20.64 -13.79 -6.43
CA GLY A 151 -21.46 -14.92 -6.89
C GLY A 151 -20.65 -15.90 -7.75
N GLY A 152 -20.84 -17.20 -7.55
CA GLY A 152 -20.20 -18.27 -8.31
C GLY A 152 -19.13 -19.06 -7.54
N ASN A 153 -18.46 -20.00 -8.21
CA ASN A 153 -17.48 -20.91 -7.61
C ASN A 153 -16.03 -20.34 -7.55
N ASP A 154 -15.85 -19.06 -7.84
CA ASP A 154 -14.54 -18.39 -7.85
C ASP A 154 -14.12 -17.93 -6.44
N GLN A 155 -13.64 -18.88 -5.63
CA GLN A 155 -13.20 -18.59 -4.26
C GLN A 155 -12.01 -17.62 -4.21
N LEU A 156 -11.13 -17.65 -5.22
CA LEU A 156 -9.97 -16.75 -5.29
C LEU A 156 -10.39 -15.30 -5.54
N GLY A 157 -11.29 -15.06 -6.48
CA GLY A 157 -11.85 -13.74 -6.73
C GLY A 157 -12.60 -13.19 -5.52
N THR A 158 -13.37 -14.03 -4.83
CA THR A 158 -14.05 -13.63 -3.59
C THR A 158 -13.06 -13.25 -2.48
N GLY A 159 -11.97 -14.01 -2.30
CA GLY A 159 -10.89 -13.67 -1.37
C GLY A 159 -10.23 -12.32 -1.70
N LEU A 160 -9.91 -12.08 -2.97
CA LEU A 160 -9.34 -10.82 -3.44
C LEU A 160 -10.25 -9.62 -3.15
N ILE A 161 -11.56 -9.77 -3.36
CA ILE A 161 -12.55 -8.73 -3.04
C ILE A 161 -12.51 -8.39 -1.55
N VAL A 162 -12.56 -9.41 -0.69
CA VAL A 162 -12.56 -9.21 0.77
C VAL A 162 -11.29 -8.50 1.22
N ASP A 163 -10.12 -8.97 0.75
CA ASP A 163 -8.84 -8.36 1.08
C ASP A 163 -8.75 -6.90 0.59
N SER A 164 -9.22 -6.63 -0.63
CA SER A 164 -9.21 -5.28 -1.22
C SER A 164 -10.11 -4.34 -0.42
N LEU A 165 -11.33 -4.76 -0.06
CA LEU A 165 -12.27 -3.96 0.73
C LEU A 165 -11.70 -3.66 2.13
N GLN A 166 -11.10 -4.66 2.80
CA GLN A 166 -10.51 -4.45 4.12
C GLN A 166 -9.34 -3.46 4.09
N ARG A 167 -8.51 -3.52 3.04
CA ARG A 167 -7.40 -2.57 2.85
C ARG A 167 -7.91 -1.17 2.52
N LEU A 168 -8.94 -1.05 1.69
CA LEU A 168 -9.57 0.22 1.35
C LEU A 168 -10.19 0.88 2.59
N GLU A 169 -10.88 0.11 3.43
CA GLU A 169 -11.42 0.59 4.71
C GLU A 169 -10.30 1.11 5.63
N SER A 170 -9.26 0.28 5.85
CA SER A 170 -8.17 0.59 6.77
C SER A 170 -7.37 1.83 6.31
N SER A 171 -7.00 1.88 5.03
CA SER A 171 -6.27 3.02 4.46
C SER A 171 -7.13 4.28 4.43
N SER A 172 -8.43 4.20 4.10
CA SER A 172 -9.35 5.36 4.19
C SER A 172 -9.37 5.97 5.58
N LYS A 173 -9.47 5.12 6.62
CA LYS A 173 -9.46 5.57 8.02
C LYS A 173 -8.16 6.29 8.38
N ASN A 174 -7.02 5.74 7.99
CA ASN A 174 -5.71 6.31 8.28
C ASN A 174 -5.47 7.62 7.53
N ILE A 175 -5.82 7.65 6.24
CA ILE A 175 -5.75 8.85 5.40
C ILE A 175 -6.59 9.97 6.02
N LEU A 176 -7.86 9.72 6.33
CA LEU A 176 -8.75 10.75 6.89
C LEU A 176 -8.25 11.26 8.25
N LYS A 177 -7.64 10.40 9.07
CA LYS A 177 -7.02 10.81 10.32
C LYS A 177 -5.86 11.78 10.09
N ILE A 178 -4.93 11.43 9.18
CA ILE A 178 -3.78 12.29 8.87
C ILE A 178 -4.22 13.60 8.22
N LEU A 179 -5.18 13.55 7.29
CA LEU A 179 -5.74 14.76 6.66
C LEU A 179 -6.38 15.69 7.69
N LYS A 180 -7.01 15.14 8.74
CA LYS A 180 -7.53 15.94 9.85
C LYS A 180 -6.39 16.66 10.57
N ASP A 181 -5.32 15.96 10.93
CA ASP A 181 -4.17 16.56 11.64
C ASP A 181 -3.53 17.70 10.82
N ILE A 182 -3.42 17.53 9.50
CA ILE A 182 -2.89 18.57 8.60
C ILE A 182 -3.89 19.74 8.46
N THR A 183 -5.18 19.44 8.37
CA THR A 183 -6.24 20.47 8.30
C THR A 183 -6.24 21.33 9.57
N ASP A 184 -6.16 20.69 10.74
CA ASP A 184 -6.14 21.38 12.03
C ASP A 184 -4.92 22.31 12.12
N PHE A 185 -3.74 21.86 11.64
CA PHE A 185 -2.56 22.71 11.49
C PHE A 185 -2.84 23.95 10.61
N HIS A 186 -3.39 23.77 9.40
CA HIS A 186 -3.68 24.91 8.52
C HIS A 186 -4.71 25.88 9.11
N ARG A 187 -5.70 25.38 9.87
CA ARG A 187 -6.67 26.25 10.56
C ARG A 187 -5.97 27.16 11.57
N GLN A 188 -5.06 26.61 12.37
CA GLN A 188 -4.31 27.40 13.35
C GLN A 188 -3.33 28.37 12.67
N ASN A 189 -2.65 27.93 11.60
CA ASN A 189 -1.75 28.79 10.84
C ASN A 189 -2.48 29.97 10.18
N TYR A 190 -3.66 29.73 9.60
CA TYR A 190 -4.53 30.78 9.06
C TYR A 190 -4.96 31.78 10.14
N LYS A 191 -5.34 31.29 11.33
CA LYS A 191 -5.72 32.15 12.46
C LYS A 191 -4.56 32.98 13.00
N LEU A 192 -3.34 32.44 13.04
CA LEU A 192 -2.14 33.20 13.39
C LEU A 192 -1.87 34.31 12.36
N GLU A 193 -1.93 34.00 11.06
CA GLU A 193 -1.76 34.98 9.98
C GLU A 193 -2.78 36.13 10.11
N ALA A 194 -4.04 35.82 10.38
CA ALA A 194 -5.08 36.83 10.60
C ALA A 194 -4.80 37.73 11.82
N ARG A 195 -4.31 37.16 12.94
CA ARG A 195 -3.89 37.93 14.13
C ARG A 195 -2.80 38.93 13.81
N LEU A 196 -1.75 38.47 13.13
CA LEU A 196 -0.59 39.29 12.79
C LEU A 196 -0.91 40.39 11.78
N ARG A 197 -1.79 40.11 10.80
CA ARG A 197 -2.12 41.06 9.74
C ARG A 197 -3.08 42.16 10.17
N PHE A 198 -4.14 41.85 10.93
CA PHE A 198 -5.14 42.87 11.27
C PHE A 198 -5.94 42.60 12.54
N PHE A 199 -6.22 41.34 12.90
CA PHE A 199 -7.26 41.03 13.87
C PHE A 199 -6.97 41.61 15.26
N ASP A 200 -5.72 41.54 15.73
CA ASP A 200 -5.36 42.05 17.06
C ASP A 200 -5.26 43.59 17.13
N THR A 201 -5.31 44.26 15.98
CA THR A 201 -5.40 45.74 15.88
C THR A 201 -6.84 46.24 15.79
N LEU A 202 -7.83 45.34 15.72
CA LEU A 202 -9.23 45.72 15.62
C LEU A 202 -9.73 46.35 16.93
N PRO A 203 -10.42 47.50 16.87
CA PRO A 203 -11.03 48.13 18.04
C PRO A 203 -12.34 47.41 18.38
N LEU A 204 -12.25 46.22 18.98
CA LEU A 204 -13.40 45.43 19.43
C LEU A 204 -13.62 45.60 20.94
N ASP A 205 -14.86 45.93 21.33
CA ASP A 205 -15.26 46.01 22.74
C ASP A 205 -15.62 44.63 23.30
N ARG A 206 -14.90 44.20 24.34
CA ARG A 206 -15.10 42.90 25.03
C ARG A 206 -16.55 42.68 25.47
N ASN A 207 -17.23 43.73 25.90
CA ASN A 207 -18.56 43.61 26.47
C ASN A 207 -19.65 43.44 25.39
N SER A 208 -19.40 43.91 24.17
CA SER A 208 -20.39 43.89 23.09
C SER A 208 -20.09 42.92 21.95
N VAL A 209 -18.88 42.36 21.86
CA VAL A 209 -18.44 41.47 20.76
C VAL A 209 -19.44 40.34 20.46
N PHE A 210 -19.98 39.69 21.49
CA PHE A 210 -20.94 38.59 21.30
C PHE A 210 -22.39 39.06 21.22
N ILE A 211 -22.71 40.22 21.80
CA ILE A 211 -24.06 40.83 21.74
C ILE A 211 -24.34 41.36 20.32
N LYS A 212 -23.32 41.94 19.70
CA LYS A 212 -23.36 42.55 18.36
C LYS A 212 -22.61 41.68 17.35
N LYS A 213 -22.91 40.38 17.31
CA LYS A 213 -22.16 39.41 16.50
C LYS A 213 -22.15 39.77 15.00
N GLU A 214 -23.29 40.20 14.45
CA GLU A 214 -23.41 40.56 13.04
C GLU A 214 -22.58 41.80 12.69
N GLU A 215 -22.70 42.88 13.47
CA GLU A 215 -21.91 44.11 13.29
C GLU A 215 -20.40 43.82 13.42
N THR A 216 -20.02 42.99 14.39
CA THR A 216 -18.64 42.56 14.60
C THR A 216 -18.11 41.79 13.40
N MET A 217 -18.90 40.86 12.85
CA MET A 217 -18.49 40.08 11.68
C MET A 217 -18.40 40.94 10.41
N GLN A 218 -19.27 41.93 10.24
CA GLN A 218 -19.18 42.90 9.14
C GLN A 218 -17.89 43.73 9.23
N LEU A 219 -17.52 44.17 10.43
CA LEU A 219 -16.27 44.90 10.65
C LEU A 219 -15.04 44.04 10.32
N ILE A 220 -15.02 42.78 10.79
CA ILE A 220 -13.95 41.81 10.48
C ILE A 220 -13.86 41.60 8.98
N LYS A 221 -14.99 41.37 8.30
CA LYS A 221 -15.03 41.13 6.84
C LYS A 221 -14.51 42.33 6.05
N ARG A 222 -14.86 43.55 6.46
CA ARG A 222 -14.34 44.78 5.85
C ARG A 222 -12.82 44.86 5.99
N LYS A 223 -12.29 44.66 7.20
CA LYS A 223 -10.85 44.71 7.45
C LYS A 223 -10.09 43.57 6.77
N PHE A 224 -10.65 42.38 6.72
CA PHE A 224 -10.11 41.27 5.96
C PHE A 224 -9.93 41.63 4.47
N ALA A 225 -10.94 42.24 3.85
CA ALA A 225 -10.87 42.66 2.45
C ALA A 225 -9.79 43.73 2.19
N GLU A 226 -9.44 44.53 3.20
CA GLU A 226 -8.37 45.55 3.12
C GLU A 226 -6.96 44.95 3.26
N THR A 227 -6.78 43.88 4.06
CA THR A 227 -5.44 43.42 4.49
C THR A 227 -5.08 41.96 4.12
N MET A 228 -6.05 41.15 3.72
CA MET A 228 -5.89 39.71 3.49
C MET A 228 -6.74 39.21 2.30
N SER A 229 -6.94 40.06 1.29
CA SER A 229 -7.71 39.75 0.09
C SER A 229 -7.10 38.65 -0.79
N ASP A 230 -5.83 38.33 -0.56
CA ASP A 230 -5.10 37.21 -1.18
C ASP A 230 -5.52 35.83 -0.64
N ARG A 231 -6.37 35.80 0.40
CA ARG A 231 -6.87 34.57 1.03
C ARG A 231 -8.40 34.48 0.97
N PRO A 232 -8.96 33.26 0.95
CA PRO A 232 -10.40 33.06 1.12
C PRO A 232 -10.83 33.40 2.56
N PHE A 233 -12.03 33.97 2.70
CA PHE A 233 -12.62 34.29 4.00
C PHE A 233 -13.36 33.07 4.58
N TYR A 234 -12.94 32.62 5.76
CA TYR A 234 -13.58 31.52 6.51
C TYR A 234 -14.28 32.06 7.77
N PRO A 235 -15.60 32.32 7.73
CA PRO A 235 -16.33 32.91 8.85
C PRO A 235 -16.14 32.16 10.17
N GLU A 236 -16.15 30.83 10.12
CA GLU A 236 -16.01 29.95 11.27
C GLU A 236 -14.67 30.11 12.00
N LEU A 237 -13.58 30.40 11.27
CA LEU A 237 -12.26 30.64 11.87
C LEU A 237 -12.21 31.97 12.61
N PHE A 238 -12.92 32.99 12.12
CA PHE A 238 -13.05 34.27 12.81
C PHE A 238 -13.97 34.16 14.03
N GLU A 239 -15.01 33.33 13.97
CA GLU A 239 -15.80 33.01 15.17
C GLU A 239 -14.96 32.32 16.26
N GLU A 240 -14.09 31.38 15.88
CA GLU A 240 -13.11 30.78 16.80
C GLU A 240 -12.15 31.83 17.38
N LEU A 241 -11.60 32.73 16.55
CA LEU A 241 -10.74 33.83 17.01
C LEU A 241 -11.43 34.73 18.04
N LEU A 242 -12.71 35.06 17.81
CA LEU A 242 -13.49 35.85 18.76
C LEU A 242 -13.66 35.11 20.09
N LYS A 243 -13.95 33.81 20.06
CA LYS A 243 -14.04 33.00 21.29
C LYS A 243 -12.70 32.94 22.02
N GLU A 244 -11.60 32.69 21.32
CA GLU A 244 -10.25 32.59 21.89
C GLU A 244 -9.77 33.91 22.53
N ASN A 245 -10.20 35.06 22.01
CA ASN A 245 -9.72 36.37 22.48
C ASN A 245 -10.68 37.10 23.45
N TYR A 246 -11.99 36.83 23.37
CA TYR A 246 -13.01 37.62 24.07
C TYR A 246 -13.94 36.80 24.97
N SER A 247 -13.98 35.47 24.86
CA SER A 247 -14.82 34.64 25.75
C SER A 247 -14.17 34.43 27.12
N ALA A 248 -14.98 34.04 28.10
CA ALA A 248 -14.50 33.67 29.44
C ALA A 248 -13.55 32.45 29.41
N GLU A 249 -13.71 31.56 28.42
CA GLU A 249 -12.91 30.35 28.25
C GLU A 249 -11.65 30.59 27.40
N GLY A 250 -11.40 31.82 26.94
CA GLY A 250 -10.35 32.12 25.96
C GLY A 250 -8.95 31.65 26.37
N VAL A 251 -8.59 31.74 27.65
CA VAL A 251 -7.30 31.24 28.17
C VAL A 251 -7.21 29.72 28.06
N SER A 252 -8.28 29.00 28.41
CA SER A 252 -8.32 27.54 28.27
C SER A 252 -8.20 27.12 26.81
N LEU A 253 -8.97 27.77 25.92
CA LEU A 253 -8.95 27.50 24.49
C LEU A 253 -7.54 27.68 23.90
N LYS A 254 -6.84 28.74 24.29
CA LYS A 254 -5.46 29.00 23.86
C LYS A 254 -4.47 27.94 24.34
N ASN A 255 -4.60 27.52 25.60
CA ASN A 255 -3.78 26.44 26.15
C ASN A 255 -4.05 25.11 25.44
N ASP A 256 -5.31 24.82 25.12
CA ASP A 256 -5.69 23.59 24.41
C ASP A 256 -5.18 23.58 22.97
N ILE A 257 -5.15 24.73 22.28
CA ILE A 257 -4.51 24.87 20.96
C ILE A 257 -3.02 24.52 21.04
N LEU A 258 -2.29 25.07 22.01
CA LEU A 258 -0.86 24.78 22.18
C LEU A 258 -0.63 23.30 22.51
N LYS A 259 -1.48 22.68 23.34
CA LYS A 259 -1.43 21.24 23.62
C LYS A 259 -1.70 20.37 22.39
N GLN A 260 -2.63 20.78 21.53
CA GLN A 260 -2.93 20.05 20.29
C GLN A 260 -1.80 20.15 19.26
N LEU A 261 -1.15 21.32 19.20
CA LEU A 261 -0.01 21.57 18.31
C LEU A 261 1.29 20.98 18.83
N ALA A 262 1.38 20.72 20.14
CA ALA A 262 2.51 20.04 20.74
C ALA A 262 2.84 18.81 19.91
N ILE A 263 4.09 18.77 19.44
CA ILE A 263 4.61 17.55 18.84
C ILE A 263 4.44 16.49 19.92
N PRO A 264 3.84 15.32 19.61
CA PRO A 264 3.77 14.24 20.57
C PRO A 264 5.18 14.08 21.11
N GLU A 265 5.38 14.35 22.41
CA GLU A 265 6.68 14.20 23.01
C GLU A 265 7.17 12.83 22.55
N ASP A 266 8.30 12.83 21.87
CA ASP A 266 9.05 11.62 21.71
C ASP A 266 9.46 11.31 23.16
N ASN A 267 8.55 10.67 23.91
CA ASN A 267 8.87 9.74 24.98
C ASN A 267 9.60 8.53 24.35
N LYS A 268 10.59 8.84 23.51
CA LYS A 268 11.97 8.47 23.64
C LYS A 268 12.61 9.24 24.83
N GLU A 269 12.01 9.24 26.03
CA GLU A 269 12.50 8.22 26.96
C GLU A 269 12.78 6.98 26.15
N LYS A 270 14.05 6.71 25.87
CA LYS A 270 14.49 5.40 25.42
C LYS A 270 14.10 4.38 26.51
N LYS A 271 12.81 4.13 26.73
CA LYS A 271 12.25 2.80 26.59
C LYS A 271 12.66 2.33 25.21
N LYS A 272 13.93 1.91 25.12
CA LYS A 272 14.31 0.71 24.40
C LYS A 272 13.48 -0.40 25.05
N THR A 273 12.18 -0.43 24.78
CA THR A 273 11.51 -1.70 24.64
C THR A 273 12.30 -2.37 23.55
N ASP A 274 13.10 -3.35 23.95
CA ASP A 274 13.69 -4.39 23.11
C ASP A 274 12.89 -4.46 21.81
N ILE A 275 13.36 -3.75 20.77
CA ILE A 275 12.66 -3.72 19.48
C ILE A 275 12.94 -5.11 18.96
N SER A 276 12.05 -6.04 19.30
CA SER A 276 12.14 -7.36 18.73
C SER A 276 12.04 -7.15 17.23
N SER A 277 13.10 -7.51 16.50
CA SER A 277 13.15 -7.41 15.04
C SER A 277 12.25 -8.46 14.38
N ARG A 278 11.54 -9.22 15.22
CA ARG A 278 10.54 -10.24 14.88
C ARG A 278 9.46 -9.78 13.91
N PRO A 279 8.79 -8.61 14.05
CA PRO A 279 7.79 -8.17 13.07
C PRO A 279 8.38 -8.01 11.66
N MET A 280 9.61 -7.52 11.57
CA MET A 280 10.32 -7.32 10.32
C MET A 280 10.72 -8.66 9.67
N LEU A 281 11.18 -9.64 10.46
CA LEU A 281 11.46 -10.99 9.97
C LEU A 281 10.18 -11.71 9.51
N ILE A 282 9.07 -11.54 10.24
CA ILE A 282 7.76 -12.09 9.86
C ILE A 282 7.25 -11.44 8.56
N GLU A 283 7.40 -10.12 8.41
CA GLU A 283 7.05 -9.42 7.18
C GLU A 283 7.86 -9.91 5.98
N ALA A 284 9.18 -10.09 6.14
CA ALA A 284 10.05 -10.65 5.11
C ALA A 284 9.62 -12.06 4.69
N LEU A 285 9.29 -12.93 5.67
CA LEU A 285 8.76 -14.26 5.40
C LEU A 285 7.40 -14.21 4.67
N ARG A 286 6.48 -13.35 5.10
CA ARG A 286 5.18 -13.16 4.42
C ARG A 286 5.36 -12.66 2.98
N GLY A 287 6.37 -11.84 2.72
CA GLY A 287 6.72 -11.40 1.38
C GLY A 287 7.05 -12.54 0.42
N LEU A 288 7.55 -13.67 0.92
CA LEU A 288 7.86 -14.85 0.10
C LEU A 288 6.61 -15.63 -0.35
N ASN A 289 5.47 -15.45 0.32
CA ASN A 289 4.21 -16.14 -0.02
C ASN A 289 3.80 -15.89 -1.49
N GLY A 290 4.04 -14.69 -2.01
CA GLY A 290 3.72 -14.32 -3.40
C GLY A 290 4.35 -15.24 -4.44
N LEU A 291 5.45 -15.93 -4.10
CA LEU A 291 6.11 -16.88 -5.00
C LEU A 291 5.38 -18.22 -5.11
N SER A 292 4.47 -18.57 -4.20
CA SER A 292 3.73 -19.84 -4.27
C SER A 292 3.01 -20.03 -5.62
N PHE A 293 2.29 -19.01 -6.05
CA PHE A 293 1.58 -19.01 -7.33
C PHE A 293 2.57 -19.03 -8.50
N ILE A 294 3.62 -18.21 -8.44
CA ILE A 294 4.64 -18.11 -9.49
C ILE A 294 5.34 -19.46 -9.70
N LEU A 295 5.71 -20.18 -8.63
CA LEU A 295 6.34 -21.49 -8.73
C LEU A 295 5.38 -22.55 -9.29
N THR A 296 4.09 -22.46 -8.97
CA THR A 296 3.06 -23.37 -9.50
C THR A 296 2.81 -23.14 -10.99
N ASP A 297 2.74 -21.88 -11.42
CA ASP A 297 2.60 -21.51 -12.83
C ASP A 297 3.85 -21.93 -13.64
N THR A 298 5.04 -21.68 -13.08
CA THR A 298 6.31 -22.14 -13.66
C THR A 298 6.32 -23.65 -13.88
N LEU A 299 5.84 -24.41 -12.89
CA LEU A 299 5.75 -25.87 -12.99
C LEU A 299 4.84 -26.32 -14.16
N SER A 300 3.69 -25.65 -14.35
CA SER A 300 2.79 -25.94 -15.47
C SER A 300 3.50 -25.73 -16.82
N LYS A 301 4.23 -24.62 -16.96
CA LYS A 301 5.00 -24.31 -18.18
C LYS A 301 6.11 -25.32 -18.43
N LEU A 302 6.81 -25.75 -17.38
CA LEU A 302 7.83 -26.81 -17.51
C LEU A 302 7.22 -28.16 -17.92
N ASP A 303 6.00 -28.46 -17.46
CA ASP A 303 5.28 -29.66 -17.89
C ASP A 303 4.83 -29.60 -19.35
N GLU A 304 4.34 -28.46 -19.81
CA GLU A 304 4.06 -28.21 -21.23
C GLU A 304 5.33 -28.37 -22.08
N ASN A 305 6.44 -27.76 -21.65
CA ASN A 305 7.73 -27.85 -22.36
C ASN A 305 8.24 -29.29 -22.41
N LYS A 306 8.10 -30.06 -21.33
CA LYS A 306 8.43 -31.48 -21.33
C LYS A 306 7.57 -32.27 -22.31
N LEU A 307 6.26 -32.01 -22.39
CA LEU A 307 5.38 -32.70 -23.34
C LEU A 307 5.76 -32.42 -24.79
N ILE A 308 6.20 -31.20 -25.09
CA ILE A 308 6.70 -30.82 -26.42
C ILE A 308 8.00 -31.58 -26.71
N LEU A 309 8.97 -31.57 -25.79
CA LEU A 309 10.24 -32.28 -25.96
C LEU A 309 10.03 -33.80 -26.13
N ASP A 310 9.23 -34.42 -25.27
CA ASP A 310 8.89 -35.84 -25.33
C ASP A 310 8.16 -36.19 -26.65
N SER A 311 7.43 -35.24 -27.25
CA SER A 311 6.72 -35.42 -28.52
C SER A 311 7.61 -35.40 -29.75
N GLU A 312 8.76 -34.73 -29.69
CA GLU A 312 9.77 -34.74 -30.74
C GLU A 312 10.65 -35.99 -30.65
N GLN A 313 10.98 -36.42 -29.43
CA GLN A 313 11.88 -37.56 -29.19
C GLN A 313 11.21 -38.92 -29.39
N ASN A 314 9.89 -39.03 -29.16
CA ASN A 314 9.16 -40.30 -29.23
C ASN A 314 7.99 -40.21 -30.21
N GLY A 315 8.06 -41.02 -31.28
CA GLY A 315 7.01 -41.12 -32.30
C GLY A 315 5.65 -41.49 -31.70
N PHE A 316 4.58 -41.12 -32.40
CA PHE A 316 3.17 -41.25 -32.02
C PHE A 316 2.79 -42.58 -31.33
N TRP A 317 3.44 -43.69 -31.71
CA TRP A 317 3.23 -45.04 -31.17
C TRP A 317 3.78 -45.29 -29.75
N GLN A 318 4.78 -44.55 -29.29
CA GLN A 318 5.30 -44.67 -27.90
C GLN A 318 4.43 -43.92 -26.88
N LYS A 319 3.73 -42.85 -27.30
CA LYS A 319 2.76 -42.14 -26.45
C LYS A 319 1.58 -43.01 -26.06
N VAL A 320 1.08 -43.84 -26.99
CA VAL A 320 0.01 -44.82 -26.71
C VAL A 320 0.49 -45.87 -25.71
N ARG A 321 1.72 -46.37 -25.87
CA ARG A 321 2.33 -47.33 -24.94
C ARG A 321 2.57 -46.75 -23.54
N GLN A 322 2.99 -45.48 -23.43
CA GLN A 322 3.16 -44.80 -22.14
C GLN A 322 1.84 -44.53 -21.42
N ILE A 323 0.75 -44.25 -22.15
CA ILE A 323 -0.60 -44.09 -21.57
C ILE A 323 -1.09 -45.44 -21.01
N ILE A 324 -0.85 -46.54 -21.71
CA ILE A 324 -1.17 -47.91 -21.25
C ILE A 324 -0.32 -48.30 -20.03
N LEU A 325 0.98 -47.94 -20.00
CA LEU A 325 1.85 -48.18 -18.85
C LEU A 325 1.48 -47.32 -17.63
N LYS A 326 0.98 -46.09 -17.83
CA LYS A 326 0.44 -45.23 -16.76
C LYS A 326 -0.85 -45.77 -16.14
N MET A 327 -1.63 -46.58 -16.85
CA MET A 327 -2.76 -47.32 -16.26
C MET A 327 -2.33 -48.56 -15.46
N LEU A 328 -1.11 -49.05 -15.65
CA LEU A 328 -0.59 -50.29 -15.06
C LEU A 328 0.32 -50.08 -13.83
N ASN A 329 0.31 -48.88 -13.24
CA ASN A 329 0.99 -48.55 -11.98
C ASN A 329 2.46 -49.00 -11.91
N LYS A 330 3.17 -48.97 -13.04
CA LYS A 330 4.60 -49.27 -13.12
C LYS A 330 5.36 -47.95 -12.99
N ASP A 331 6.27 -47.88 -12.01
CA ASP A 331 7.07 -46.68 -11.75
C ASP A 331 7.70 -46.14 -13.04
N SER A 332 7.29 -44.94 -13.44
CA SER A 332 7.81 -44.25 -14.61
C SER A 332 9.30 -43.95 -14.41
N GLU A 333 10.12 -44.25 -15.41
CA GLU A 333 11.57 -44.04 -15.43
C GLU A 333 11.97 -42.62 -14.98
N GLU A 334 13.05 -42.52 -14.20
CA GLU A 334 13.61 -41.24 -13.78
C GLU A 334 14.17 -40.48 -14.99
N VAL A 335 13.66 -39.26 -15.21
CA VAL A 335 14.09 -38.40 -16.31
C VAL A 335 15.21 -37.49 -15.83
N PHE A 336 16.39 -37.62 -16.45
CA PHE A 336 17.54 -36.77 -16.18
C PHE A 336 17.81 -35.81 -17.35
N TYR A 337 18.05 -34.55 -17.04
CA TYR A 337 18.48 -33.53 -18.00
C TYR A 337 19.88 -33.04 -17.66
N GLU A 338 20.74 -32.87 -18.66
CA GLU A 338 22.01 -32.16 -18.49
C GLU A 338 21.73 -30.67 -18.69
N ILE A 339 21.77 -29.92 -17.59
CA ILE A 339 21.50 -28.48 -17.59
C ILE A 339 22.79 -27.70 -17.36
N GLU A 340 22.93 -26.58 -18.04
CA GLU A 340 24.07 -25.69 -17.89
C GLU A 340 23.68 -24.41 -17.16
N TYR A 341 24.54 -23.93 -16.25
CA TYR A 341 24.36 -22.63 -15.60
C TYR A 341 25.70 -21.95 -15.34
N LEU A 342 25.66 -20.61 -15.28
CA LEU A 342 26.81 -19.81 -14.90
C LEU A 342 27.02 -19.85 -13.37
N ASP A 343 28.20 -20.29 -12.92
CA ASP A 343 28.59 -20.16 -11.52
C ASP A 343 28.95 -18.69 -11.22
N PRO A 344 28.23 -17.99 -10.33
CA PRO A 344 28.48 -16.58 -10.04
C PRO A 344 29.79 -16.34 -9.28
N VAL A 345 30.39 -17.35 -8.67
CA VAL A 345 31.66 -17.26 -7.92
C VAL A 345 32.85 -17.47 -8.85
N LEU A 346 32.76 -18.48 -9.73
CA LEU A 346 33.86 -18.86 -10.63
C LEU A 346 33.79 -18.15 -12.00
N GLY A 347 32.62 -17.61 -12.38
CA GLY A 347 32.39 -16.98 -13.68
C GLY A 347 32.40 -17.97 -14.86
N THR A 348 32.33 -19.27 -14.58
CA THR A 348 32.38 -20.35 -15.58
C THR A 348 31.05 -21.08 -15.69
N THR A 349 30.71 -21.56 -16.89
CA THR A 349 29.57 -22.45 -17.10
C THR A 349 29.86 -23.81 -16.47
N GLN A 350 28.93 -24.31 -15.65
CA GLN A 350 28.95 -25.67 -15.11
C GLN A 350 27.77 -26.46 -15.67
N SER A 351 27.98 -27.75 -15.89
CA SER A 351 26.94 -28.70 -16.29
C SER A 351 26.56 -29.59 -15.11
N GLU A 352 25.26 -29.76 -14.88
CA GLU A 352 24.70 -30.57 -13.80
C GLU A 352 23.65 -31.53 -14.36
N LYS A 353 23.73 -32.81 -13.95
CA LYS A 353 22.71 -33.81 -14.28
C LYS A 353 21.53 -33.70 -13.31
N LEU A 354 20.46 -33.03 -13.74
CA LEU A 354 19.25 -32.79 -12.96
C LEU A 354 18.26 -33.95 -13.08
N ASN A 355 17.87 -34.54 -11.96
CA ASN A 355 16.68 -35.41 -11.90
C ASN A 355 15.41 -34.53 -11.94
N PHE A 356 14.76 -34.46 -13.10
CA PHE A 356 13.63 -33.56 -13.33
C PHE A 356 12.41 -33.94 -12.49
N ARG A 357 12.15 -35.24 -12.28
CA ARG A 357 11.03 -35.70 -11.46
C ARG A 357 11.20 -35.27 -10.01
N GLN A 358 12.40 -35.46 -9.46
CA GLN A 358 12.71 -35.05 -8.09
C GLN A 358 12.61 -33.52 -7.95
N PHE A 359 13.19 -32.77 -8.90
CA PHE A 359 13.09 -31.32 -8.90
C PHE A 359 11.65 -30.81 -8.91
N LYS A 360 10.77 -31.39 -9.74
CA LYS A 360 9.33 -31.05 -9.74
C LYS A 360 8.70 -31.29 -8.37
N MET A 361 8.99 -32.43 -7.73
CA MET A 361 8.45 -32.74 -6.41
C MET A 361 8.94 -31.75 -5.35
N ASP A 362 10.20 -31.35 -5.41
CA ASP A 362 10.78 -30.32 -4.54
C ASP A 362 10.13 -28.95 -4.80
N LEU A 363 9.90 -28.59 -6.06
CA LEU A 363 9.25 -27.34 -6.45
C LEU A 363 7.79 -27.27 -5.95
N ILE A 364 7.03 -28.36 -6.08
CA ILE A 364 5.67 -28.47 -5.53
C ILE A 364 5.68 -28.35 -4.01
N ARG A 365 6.59 -29.07 -3.33
CA ARG A 365 6.74 -28.98 -1.88
C ARG A 365 7.07 -27.56 -1.45
N LYS A 366 7.96 -26.87 -2.17
CA LYS A 366 8.31 -25.48 -1.89
C LYS A 366 7.12 -24.54 -2.10
N ALA A 367 6.42 -24.62 -3.22
CA ALA A 367 5.23 -23.80 -3.50
C ALA A 367 4.18 -23.96 -2.39
N ARG A 368 3.88 -25.19 -1.98
CA ARG A 368 2.96 -25.45 -0.85
C ARG A 368 3.45 -24.88 0.47
N SER A 369 4.74 -24.98 0.77
CA SER A 369 5.33 -24.42 1.98
C SER A 369 5.30 -22.88 2.01
N LEU A 370 5.35 -22.23 0.84
CA LEU A 370 5.20 -20.79 0.74
C LEU A 370 3.73 -20.39 0.84
N ALA A 371 2.81 -21.19 0.26
CA ALA A 371 1.38 -20.97 0.36
C ALA A 371 0.89 -20.97 1.82
N SER A 372 1.47 -21.83 2.68
CA SER A 372 1.07 -21.92 4.08
C SER A 372 1.40 -20.66 4.90
N LEU A 373 2.27 -19.77 4.38
CA LEU A 373 2.57 -18.47 5.00
C LEU A 373 1.40 -17.47 4.91
N SER A 374 0.40 -17.72 4.05
CA SER A 374 -0.77 -16.84 3.89
C SER A 374 -1.88 -17.11 4.90
N SER A 375 -1.97 -18.35 5.40
CA SER A 375 -3.07 -18.79 6.24
C SER A 375 -2.77 -18.52 7.72
N ARG A 376 -3.51 -17.56 8.31
CA ARG A 376 -3.44 -17.22 9.74
C ARG A 376 -3.69 -18.42 10.66
N ASN A 377 -4.43 -19.42 10.19
CA ASN A 377 -4.80 -20.61 10.96
C ASN A 377 -3.92 -21.84 10.66
N SER A 378 -2.83 -21.69 9.91
CA SER A 378 -1.94 -22.82 9.63
C SER A 378 -1.06 -23.14 10.85
N ALA A 379 -0.85 -24.44 11.12
CA ALA A 379 0.09 -24.89 12.15
C ALA A 379 1.52 -24.34 11.93
N PHE A 380 1.85 -23.95 10.69
CA PHE A 380 3.10 -23.29 10.35
C PHE A 380 3.12 -21.83 10.79
N MET A 381 2.02 -21.08 10.61
CA MET A 381 1.91 -19.70 11.10
C MET A 381 1.95 -19.65 12.63
N THR A 382 1.27 -20.56 13.32
CA THR A 382 1.36 -20.68 14.78
C THR A 382 2.78 -21.00 15.25
N LYS A 383 3.57 -21.77 14.48
CA LYS A 383 5.00 -21.98 14.76
C LYS A 383 5.82 -20.71 14.54
N LEU A 384 5.56 -19.93 13.51
CA LEU A 384 6.22 -18.64 13.29
C LEU A 384 5.85 -17.62 14.37
N GLU A 385 4.61 -17.65 14.85
CA GLU A 385 4.11 -16.82 15.95
C GLU A 385 4.77 -17.12 17.30
N ASN A 386 5.26 -18.34 17.49
CA ASN A 386 5.95 -18.77 18.71
C ASN A 386 7.48 -18.92 18.55
N ALA A 387 8.02 -18.70 17.34
CA ALA A 387 9.46 -18.84 17.08
C ALA A 387 10.30 -17.74 17.74
N SER A 388 11.52 -18.05 18.17
CA SER A 388 12.47 -17.01 18.58
C SER A 388 12.95 -16.19 17.39
N GLU A 389 13.57 -15.04 17.66
CA GLU A 389 14.11 -14.16 16.62
C GLU A 389 15.19 -14.85 15.77
N ASP A 390 16.11 -15.58 16.41
CA ASP A 390 17.13 -16.39 15.72
C ASP A 390 16.51 -17.51 14.88
N GLN A 391 15.42 -18.12 15.36
CA GLN A 391 14.69 -19.13 14.57
C GLN A 391 14.05 -18.53 13.34
N LEU A 392 13.41 -17.36 13.45
CA LEU A 392 12.83 -16.65 12.30
C LEU A 392 13.90 -16.25 11.28
N PHE A 393 15.04 -15.74 11.75
CA PHE A 393 16.16 -15.41 10.88
C PHE A 393 16.72 -16.63 10.15
N SER A 394 16.88 -17.75 10.85
CA SER A 394 17.32 -19.01 10.25
C SER A 394 16.32 -19.52 9.19
N ILE A 395 15.02 -19.47 9.48
CA ILE A 395 13.96 -19.84 8.53
C ILE A 395 14.01 -18.92 7.29
N LEU A 396 14.11 -17.61 7.48
CA LEU A 396 14.20 -16.65 6.37
C LEU A 396 15.42 -16.92 5.49
N SER A 397 16.60 -17.07 6.11
CA SER A 397 17.86 -17.34 5.41
C SER A 397 17.80 -18.63 4.60
N LYS A 398 17.32 -19.72 5.22
CA LYS A 398 17.13 -21.01 4.53
C LYS A 398 16.17 -20.89 3.35
N ASN A 399 15.07 -20.16 3.51
CA ASN A 399 14.11 -19.96 2.43
C ASN A 399 14.72 -19.19 1.25
N ILE A 400 15.51 -18.15 1.53
CA ILE A 400 16.22 -17.37 0.51
C ILE A 400 17.21 -18.25 -0.26
N GLU A 401 18.02 -19.04 0.45
CA GLU A 401 19.00 -19.94 -0.17
C GLU A 401 18.35 -21.01 -1.06
N GLU A 402 17.27 -21.64 -0.59
CA GLU A 402 16.50 -22.60 -1.38
C GLU A 402 15.90 -21.95 -2.64
N LEU A 403 15.37 -20.73 -2.51
CA LEU A 403 14.81 -19.99 -3.65
C LEU A 403 15.87 -19.56 -4.66
N GLN A 404 17.07 -19.22 -4.21
CA GLN A 404 18.21 -18.94 -5.09
C GLN A 404 18.63 -20.17 -5.90
N LYS A 405 18.67 -21.35 -5.25
CA LYS A 405 18.94 -22.63 -5.94
C LYS A 405 17.86 -22.93 -6.97
N ILE A 406 16.59 -22.80 -6.60
CA ILE A 406 15.46 -23.00 -7.51
C ILE A 406 15.54 -22.03 -8.69
N HIS A 407 15.79 -20.74 -8.45
CA HIS A 407 15.93 -19.75 -9.51
C HIS A 407 17.04 -20.13 -10.51
N ARG A 408 18.19 -20.58 -10.01
CA ARG A 408 19.30 -21.06 -10.86
C ARG A 408 18.90 -22.24 -11.72
N THR A 409 18.30 -23.28 -11.12
CA THR A 409 17.85 -24.47 -11.85
C THR A 409 16.76 -24.14 -12.87
N LEU A 410 15.81 -23.27 -12.52
CA LEU A 410 14.77 -22.81 -13.45
C LEU A 410 15.34 -22.03 -14.63
N THR A 411 16.34 -21.18 -14.39
CA THR A 411 17.04 -20.45 -15.46
C THR A 411 17.70 -21.43 -16.43
N ALA A 412 18.42 -22.42 -15.90
CA ALA A 412 19.05 -23.47 -16.70
C ALA A 412 18.04 -24.32 -17.48
N LEU A 413 16.89 -24.65 -16.88
CA LEU A 413 15.81 -25.38 -17.54
C LEU A 413 15.13 -24.57 -18.66
N ASP A 414 14.94 -23.26 -18.46
CA ASP A 414 14.38 -22.36 -19.48
C ASP A 414 15.28 -22.31 -20.72
N GLU A 415 16.60 -22.33 -20.53
CA GLU A 415 17.59 -22.39 -21.60
C GLU A 415 17.63 -23.78 -22.24
N PHE A 416 17.69 -24.84 -21.45
CA PHE A 416 17.69 -26.25 -21.90
C PHE A 416 16.49 -26.57 -22.81
N PHE A 417 15.27 -26.25 -22.38
CA PHE A 417 14.09 -26.55 -23.20
C PHE A 417 14.07 -25.79 -24.52
N LYS A 418 14.73 -24.62 -24.61
CA LYS A 418 14.84 -23.85 -25.86
C LYS A 418 15.95 -24.36 -26.77
N SER A 419 17.01 -24.94 -26.22
CA SER A 419 18.13 -25.48 -26.99
C SER A 419 17.80 -26.85 -27.58
N GLU A 420 17.16 -27.72 -26.79
CA GLU A 420 16.95 -29.14 -27.13
C GLU A 420 15.83 -29.42 -28.13
N VAL A 421 14.87 -28.50 -28.28
CA VAL A 421 13.81 -28.67 -29.28
C VAL A 421 14.23 -28.20 -30.68
N SER A 422 13.64 -28.81 -31.71
CA SER A 422 13.89 -28.41 -33.10
C SER A 422 13.47 -26.96 -33.36
N LYS A 423 14.04 -26.33 -34.39
CA LYS A 423 13.73 -24.93 -34.75
C LYS A 423 12.23 -24.69 -34.96
N GLU A 424 11.49 -25.68 -35.46
CA GLU A 424 10.05 -25.60 -35.72
C GLU A 424 9.20 -25.59 -34.44
N ASN A 425 9.68 -26.22 -33.36
CA ASN A 425 8.94 -26.30 -32.09
C ASN A 425 9.46 -25.32 -31.02
N ARG A 426 10.55 -24.58 -31.28
CA ARG A 426 11.07 -23.54 -30.37
C ARG A 426 10.03 -22.48 -30.01
N GLU A 427 9.19 -22.07 -30.95
CA GLU A 427 8.13 -21.09 -30.70
C GLU A 427 7.00 -21.64 -29.80
N LYS A 428 6.88 -22.96 -29.69
CA LYS A 428 5.88 -23.62 -28.84
C LYS A 428 6.34 -23.75 -27.39
N ILE A 429 7.65 -23.61 -27.12
CA ILE A 429 8.19 -23.61 -25.76
C ILE A 429 7.71 -22.38 -25.01
N ARG A 430 7.08 -22.61 -23.85
CA ARG A 430 6.69 -21.57 -22.91
C ARG A 430 7.92 -21.10 -22.14
N GLY A 431 8.43 -19.92 -22.48
CA GLY A 431 9.49 -19.28 -21.72
C GLY A 431 9.02 -18.82 -20.34
N ILE A 432 9.90 -18.89 -19.34
CA ILE A 432 9.60 -18.54 -17.95
C ILE A 432 10.34 -17.28 -17.45
N LYS A 433 10.79 -16.41 -18.38
CA LYS A 433 11.52 -15.17 -18.05
C LYS A 433 10.76 -14.24 -17.08
N PRO A 434 9.44 -13.98 -17.24
CA PRO A 434 8.68 -13.16 -16.30
C PRO A 434 8.67 -13.72 -14.86
N GLU A 435 8.56 -15.05 -14.74
CA GLU A 435 8.55 -15.77 -13.47
C GLU A 435 9.92 -15.71 -12.80
N LEU A 436 10.99 -15.95 -13.57
CA LEU A 436 12.37 -15.80 -13.10
C LEU A 436 12.65 -14.39 -12.56
N SER A 437 12.22 -13.35 -13.29
CA SER A 437 12.33 -11.96 -12.84
C SER A 437 11.58 -11.72 -11.51
N SER A 438 10.37 -12.26 -11.39
CA SER A 438 9.55 -12.13 -10.18
C SER A 438 10.15 -12.85 -8.97
N ILE A 439 10.71 -14.06 -9.19
CA ILE A 439 11.45 -14.82 -8.18
C ILE A 439 12.67 -14.02 -7.72
N LYS A 440 13.48 -13.52 -8.66
CA LYS A 440 14.69 -12.73 -8.36
C LYS A 440 14.36 -11.47 -7.56
N ASN A 441 13.37 -10.69 -7.97
CA ASN A 441 12.96 -9.47 -7.29
C ASN A 441 12.48 -9.73 -5.85
N THR A 442 11.77 -10.84 -5.64
CA THR A 442 11.30 -11.22 -4.30
C THR A 442 12.46 -11.68 -3.41
N ILE A 443 13.41 -12.44 -3.96
CA ILE A 443 14.65 -12.81 -3.25
C ILE A 443 15.42 -11.57 -2.82
N VAL A 444 15.60 -10.58 -3.72
CA VAL A 444 16.32 -9.33 -3.42
C VAL A 444 15.65 -8.58 -2.26
N LYS A 445 14.33 -8.40 -2.31
CA LYS A 445 13.57 -7.72 -1.24
C LYS A 445 13.67 -8.45 0.11
N ALA A 446 13.51 -9.77 0.11
CA ALA A 446 13.64 -10.57 1.32
C ALA A 446 15.07 -10.53 1.88
N ASN A 447 16.07 -10.53 1.00
CA ASN A 447 17.47 -10.45 1.37
C ASN A 447 17.85 -9.06 1.91
N GLN A 448 17.27 -7.98 1.38
CA GLN A 448 17.44 -6.63 1.93
C GLN A 448 16.96 -6.57 3.39
N LYS A 449 15.78 -7.14 3.69
CA LYS A 449 15.28 -7.26 5.06
C LYS A 449 16.18 -8.14 5.94
N ARG A 450 16.73 -9.23 5.39
CA ARG A 450 17.74 -10.04 6.10
C ARG A 450 18.98 -9.21 6.48
N HIS A 451 19.49 -8.37 5.57
CA HIS A 451 20.65 -7.52 5.84
C HIS A 451 20.35 -6.39 6.83
N GLU A 452 19.19 -5.74 6.71
CA GLU A 452 18.72 -4.75 7.68
C GLU A 452 18.66 -5.35 9.11
N TYR A 453 18.22 -6.60 9.26
CA TYR A 453 18.22 -7.31 10.55
C TYR A 453 19.64 -7.57 11.08
N ILE A 454 20.56 -8.03 10.22
CA ILE A 454 21.95 -8.26 10.61
C ILE A 454 22.59 -6.95 11.10
N ALA A 455 22.39 -5.85 10.38
CA ALA A 455 22.90 -4.53 10.78
C ALA A 455 22.36 -4.09 12.15
N GLN A 456 21.07 -4.29 12.42
CA GLN A 456 20.47 -3.99 13.73
C GLN A 456 21.07 -4.85 14.85
N LYS A 457 21.29 -6.15 14.61
CA LYS A 457 21.89 -7.06 15.59
C LYS A 457 23.36 -6.70 15.86
N GLU A 458 24.12 -6.35 14.82
CA GLU A 458 25.51 -5.88 14.95
C GLU A 458 25.60 -4.56 15.72
N GLU A 459 24.71 -3.61 15.47
CA GLU A 459 24.63 -2.36 16.21
C GLU A 459 24.32 -2.61 17.70
N GLN A 460 23.36 -3.51 18.01
CA GLN A 460 23.06 -3.92 19.38
C GLN A 460 24.27 -4.57 20.08
N GLU A 461 25.00 -5.44 19.39
CA GLU A 461 26.21 -6.07 19.93
C GLU A 461 27.35 -5.06 20.14
N GLN A 462 27.52 -4.09 19.24
CA GLN A 462 28.50 -3.01 19.39
C GLN A 462 28.15 -2.10 20.57
N LEU A 463 26.89 -1.73 20.75
CA LEU A 463 26.42 -0.94 21.90
C LEU A 463 26.63 -1.69 23.23
N LYS A 464 26.39 -3.01 23.25
CA LYS A 464 26.70 -3.87 24.40
C LYS A 464 28.21 -3.90 24.71
N LYS A 465 29.06 -4.00 23.69
CA LYS A 465 30.53 -3.97 23.83
C LYS A 465 31.05 -2.62 24.34
N LEU A 466 30.35 -1.52 24.03
CA LEU A 466 30.69 -0.17 24.48
C LEU A 466 30.26 0.14 25.94
N GLY A 467 29.72 -0.84 26.67
CA GLY A 467 29.44 -0.70 28.10
C GLY A 467 28.23 0.17 28.45
N ILE A 468 27.39 0.51 27.47
CA ILE A 468 26.10 1.16 27.72
C ILE A 468 25.14 0.09 28.25
N GLN A 469 25.19 -0.17 29.56
CA GLN A 469 24.22 -1.01 30.25
C GLN A 469 22.89 -0.26 30.42
N ASP A 470 21.79 -1.00 30.23
CA ASP A 470 20.43 -0.51 30.32
C ASP A 470 20.16 0.06 31.73
N SER A 471 20.18 1.39 31.85
CA SER A 471 19.61 2.07 33.01
C SER A 471 18.09 1.89 32.96
N GLN A 472 17.59 1.21 33.99
CA GLN A 472 16.21 0.75 34.22
C GLN A 472 15.11 1.78 33.91
#